data_AF-R4LP92-F1
#
_entry.id   AF-R4LP92-F1
#
_cell.length_a   1.000
_cell.length_b   1.000
_cell.length_c   1.000
_cell.angle_alpha   90.00
_cell.angle_beta   90.00
_cell.angle_gamma   90.00
#
_symmetry.space_group_name_H-M   'P 1'
#
loop_
_entity.id
_entity.type
_entity.pdbx_description
1 polymer ?
#
loop_
_entity_poly.entity_id
_entity_poly.type
_entity_poly.pdbx_seq_one_letter_code
_entity_poly.pdbx_strand_id
1 'polypeptide(L)'
;MRRPTGGDHRVLMDDELGELDYLRQIELLALDVVAAREPQARHRAVEELGRQLQHMHYPGDGCVDRERGMLHLGGAAIVTPEVFGEYGRLCALLGVPERAQGWALWFTWDEQGAAHTMVTTVLDTTQALLAEWARGRAADPVRPVRAQVAAVVRGWLGPMTRSPGNAARHGLGGR
;
A
#
# COMPACT_ATOMS: atom_id res chain seq x y z
N MET A 1 -8.44 -37.32 12.62
CA MET A 1 -8.86 -36.32 11.61
C MET A 1 -7.94 -35.11 11.70
N ARG A 2 -7.09 -34.89 10.69
CA ARG A 2 -6.18 -33.74 10.61
C ARG A 2 -6.98 -32.51 10.15
N ARG A 3 -6.83 -31.38 10.84
CA ARG A 3 -7.35 -30.07 10.39
C ARG A 3 -6.58 -29.65 9.13
N PRO A 4 -7.23 -29.06 8.11
CA PRO A 4 -6.50 -28.46 7.01
C PRO A 4 -5.82 -27.18 7.51
N THR A 5 -4.50 -27.12 7.35
CA THR A 5 -3.68 -25.93 7.53
C THR A 5 -4.13 -24.87 6.54
N GLY A 6 -4.39 -23.65 7.04
CA GLY A 6 -4.85 -22.52 6.25
C GLY A 6 -3.93 -22.27 5.06
N GLY A 7 -4.53 -22.23 3.87
CA GLY A 7 -3.86 -21.82 2.66
C GLY A 7 -3.39 -20.38 2.80
N ASP A 8 -2.11 -20.19 2.55
CA ASP A 8 -1.46 -18.90 2.40
C ASP A 8 -2.07 -18.23 1.14
N HIS A 9 -3.20 -17.56 1.30
CA HIS A 9 -3.94 -16.93 0.20
C HIS A 9 -3.26 -15.61 -0.16
N ARG A 10 -2.19 -15.74 -0.96
CA ARG A 10 -1.41 -14.65 -1.53
C ARG A 10 -2.20 -14.00 -2.64
N VAL A 11 -2.37 -12.68 -2.55
CA VAL A 11 -2.78 -11.85 -3.67
C VAL A 11 -1.53 -11.14 -4.15
N LEU A 12 -0.77 -11.81 -5.04
CA LEU A 12 0.28 -11.18 -5.82
C LEU A 12 -0.42 -10.44 -6.98
N MET A 13 -0.57 -9.12 -6.84
CA MET A 13 -1.08 -8.24 -7.89
C MET A 13 0.03 -7.23 -8.15
N ASP A 14 0.93 -7.56 -9.08
CA ASP A 14 2.24 -6.89 -9.18
C ASP A 14 2.27 -5.61 -10.02
N ASP A 15 1.19 -5.19 -10.69
CA ASP A 15 1.32 -4.18 -11.74
C ASP A 15 0.35 -3.00 -11.63
N GLU A 16 0.41 -2.29 -10.49
CA GLU A 16 -0.30 -1.01 -10.30
C GLU A 16 0.65 0.19 -10.28
N LEU A 17 1.91 0.01 -10.68
CA LEU A 17 2.88 1.08 -10.79
C LEU A 17 2.69 1.80 -12.13
N GLY A 18 1.75 2.75 -12.16
CA GLY A 18 1.54 3.60 -13.32
C GLY A 18 2.79 4.44 -13.64
N GLU A 19 2.89 4.95 -14.87
CA GLU A 19 4.02 5.77 -15.33
C GLU A 19 4.32 6.96 -14.40
N LEU A 20 3.28 7.62 -13.88
CA LEU A 20 3.43 8.73 -12.95
C LEU A 20 4.03 8.29 -11.61
N ASP A 21 3.61 7.14 -11.08
CA ASP A 21 4.15 6.58 -9.84
C ASP A 21 5.61 6.15 -10.05
N TYR A 22 5.94 5.63 -11.23
CA TYR A 22 7.31 5.30 -11.61
C TYR A 22 8.21 6.56 -11.66
N LEU A 23 7.79 7.59 -12.40
CA LEU A 23 8.55 8.85 -12.50
C LEU A 23 8.71 9.52 -11.12
N ARG A 24 7.64 9.49 -10.31
CA ARG A 24 7.70 9.98 -8.93
C ARG A 24 8.65 9.14 -8.07
N GLN A 25 8.69 7.83 -8.25
CA GLN A 25 9.61 6.95 -7.53
C GLN A 25 11.07 7.27 -7.89
N ILE A 26 11.38 7.49 -9.16
CA ILE A 26 12.70 7.96 -9.60
C ILE A 26 13.07 9.28 -8.95
N GLU A 27 12.16 10.26 -8.98
CA GLU A 27 12.39 11.58 -8.39
C GLU A 27 12.71 11.46 -6.90
N LEU A 28 11.93 10.67 -6.16
CA LEU A 28 12.14 10.44 -4.73
C LEU A 28 13.49 9.78 -4.44
N LEU A 29 13.89 8.77 -5.23
CA LEU A 29 15.18 8.12 -5.10
C LEU A 29 16.35 9.06 -5.45
N ALA A 30 16.18 9.91 -6.47
CA ALA A 30 17.17 10.93 -6.81
C ALA A 30 17.33 11.97 -5.69
N LEU A 31 16.23 12.38 -5.05
CA LEU A 31 16.26 13.26 -3.88
C LEU A 31 17.00 12.60 -2.70
N ASP A 32 16.83 11.30 -2.48
CA ASP A 32 17.55 10.57 -1.43
C ASP A 32 19.08 10.57 -1.70
N VAL A 33 19.51 10.46 -2.97
CA VAL A 33 20.93 10.60 -3.36
C VAL A 33 21.47 11.99 -3.03
N VAL A 34 20.71 13.04 -3.34
CA VAL A 34 21.10 14.44 -3.08
C VAL A 34 21.13 14.74 -1.57
N ALA A 35 20.18 14.21 -0.81
CA ALA A 35 20.06 14.43 0.62
C ALA A 35 21.15 13.69 1.43
N ALA A 36 21.69 12.58 0.92
CA ALA A 36 22.66 11.77 1.62
C ALA A 36 23.98 12.53 1.90
N ARG A 37 24.27 12.71 3.19
CA ARG A 37 25.47 13.41 3.68
C ARG A 37 26.68 12.50 3.79
N GLU A 38 26.48 11.28 4.26
CA GLU A 38 27.54 10.30 4.48
C GLU A 38 27.83 9.45 3.23
N PRO A 39 29.10 9.09 2.96
CA PRO A 39 29.47 8.27 1.80
C PRO A 39 28.70 6.96 1.67
N GLN A 40 28.50 6.23 2.78
CA GLN A 40 27.78 4.96 2.78
C GLN A 40 26.27 5.15 2.55
N ALA A 41 25.69 6.25 3.07
CA ALA A 41 24.30 6.58 2.81
C ALA A 41 24.09 6.94 1.33
N ARG A 42 25.01 7.72 0.75
CA ARG A 42 24.96 8.10 -0.67
C ARG A 42 25.14 6.89 -1.57
N HIS A 43 26.07 5.99 -1.26
CA HIS A 43 26.27 4.76 -2.01
C HIS A 43 24.99 3.92 -2.05
N ARG A 44 24.36 3.68 -0.90
CA ARG A 44 23.08 2.95 -0.82
C ARG A 44 21.96 3.62 -1.63
N ALA A 45 21.85 4.95 -1.57
CA ALA A 45 20.85 5.68 -2.33
C ALA A 45 21.09 5.58 -3.86
N VAL A 46 22.35 5.67 -4.30
CA VAL A 46 22.72 5.51 -5.71
C VAL A 46 22.45 4.08 -6.20
N GLU A 47 22.75 3.07 -5.39
CA GLU A 47 22.43 1.68 -5.72
C GLU A 47 20.92 1.45 -5.83
N GLU A 48 20.11 2.03 -4.94
CA GLU A 48 18.66 1.92 -5.02
C GLU A 48 18.10 2.60 -6.27
N LEU A 49 18.56 3.82 -6.58
CA LEU A 49 18.20 4.52 -7.82
C LEU A 49 18.62 3.72 -9.06
N GLY A 50 19.85 3.23 -9.08
CA GLY A 50 20.36 2.40 -10.18
C GLY A 50 19.53 1.15 -10.40
N ARG A 51 19.11 0.49 -9.31
CA ARG A 51 18.21 -0.66 -9.38
C ARG A 51 16.83 -0.31 -9.90
N GLN A 52 16.21 0.80 -9.46
CA GLN A 52 14.91 1.22 -9.99
C GLN A 52 14.96 1.54 -11.50
N LEU A 53 16.05 2.14 -11.96
CA LEU A 53 16.26 2.43 -13.38
C LEU A 53 16.55 1.16 -14.20
N GLN A 54 17.13 0.13 -13.59
CA GLN A 54 17.36 -1.18 -14.20
C GLN A 54 16.09 -2.03 -14.32
N HIS A 55 15.03 -1.77 -13.53
CA HIS A 55 13.73 -2.46 -13.63
C HIS A 55 12.89 -2.07 -14.88
N MET A 56 13.50 -1.49 -15.91
CA MET A 56 12.91 -1.52 -17.27
C MET A 56 13.01 -2.94 -17.81
N HIS A 57 11.98 -3.74 -17.55
CA HIS A 57 11.92 -5.13 -17.99
C HIS A 57 11.59 -5.26 -19.47
N TYR A 58 12.45 -5.97 -20.19
CA TYR A 58 12.06 -6.71 -21.40
C TYR A 58 11.74 -8.16 -20.97
N PRO A 59 10.79 -8.85 -21.64
CA PRO A 59 10.55 -10.27 -21.36
C PRO A 59 11.85 -11.09 -21.52
N GLY A 60 12.37 -11.65 -20.43
CA GLY A 60 13.51 -12.60 -20.43
C GLY A 60 14.84 -12.12 -19.82
N ASP A 61 14.92 -10.93 -19.24
CA ASP A 61 16.14 -10.41 -18.61
C ASP A 61 16.44 -11.00 -17.20
N GLY A 62 15.51 -11.78 -16.64
CA GLY A 62 15.71 -12.51 -15.40
C GLY A 62 15.84 -11.63 -14.15
N CYS A 63 15.50 -10.33 -14.23
CA CYS A 63 15.38 -9.52 -13.03
C CYS A 63 14.12 -9.99 -12.26
N VAL A 64 14.29 -10.20 -10.95
CA VAL A 64 13.23 -10.62 -10.05
C VAL A 64 12.81 -9.40 -9.26
N ASP A 65 11.53 -9.03 -9.35
CA ASP A 65 10.94 -8.02 -8.48
C ASP A 65 11.31 -8.35 -7.04
N ARG A 66 11.85 -7.36 -6.33
CA ARG A 66 12.23 -7.54 -4.93
C ARG A 66 10.95 -7.90 -4.17
N GLU A 67 10.96 -9.02 -3.42
CA GLU A 67 9.85 -9.39 -2.54
C GLU A 67 9.57 -8.24 -1.56
N ARG A 68 8.64 -7.37 -1.94
CA ARG A 68 8.12 -6.31 -1.10
C ARG A 68 7.35 -7.01 0.02
N GLY A 69 7.77 -6.79 1.27
CA GLY A 69 7.16 -7.44 2.41
C GLY A 69 5.65 -7.20 2.47
N MET A 70 4.90 -8.22 2.86
CA MET A 70 3.46 -8.11 3.06
C MET A 70 3.16 -7.14 4.22
N LEU A 71 2.06 -6.40 4.09
CA LEU A 71 1.65 -5.43 5.09
C LEU A 71 0.35 -5.90 5.74
N HIS A 72 0.41 -6.20 7.03
CA HIS A 72 -0.78 -6.51 7.80
C HIS A 72 -1.66 -5.28 7.95
N LEU A 73 -2.92 -5.41 7.56
CA LEU A 73 -3.90 -4.32 7.65
C LEU A 73 -4.90 -4.56 8.77
N GLY A 74 -5.22 -3.51 9.52
CA GLY A 74 -6.38 -3.49 10.41
C GLY A 74 -7.70 -3.30 9.65
N GLY A 75 -7.63 -2.68 8.47
CA GLY A 75 -8.71 -2.56 7.51
C GLY A 75 -8.33 -1.65 6.35
N ALA A 76 -9.26 -1.50 5.42
CA ALA A 76 -9.06 -0.72 4.21
C ALA A 76 -10.37 -0.08 3.75
N ALA A 77 -10.27 0.99 2.97
CA ALA A 77 -11.38 1.63 2.29
C ALA A 77 -10.93 2.19 0.94
N ILE A 78 -11.89 2.37 0.05
CA ILE A 78 -11.72 3.14 -1.19
C ILE A 78 -12.65 4.33 -1.08
N VAL A 79 -12.11 5.51 -1.34
CA VAL A 79 -12.86 6.77 -1.31
C VAL A 79 -12.78 7.42 -2.68
N THR A 80 -13.92 7.53 -3.35
CA THR A 80 -14.02 8.16 -4.67
C THR A 80 -15.02 9.32 -4.62
N PRO A 81 -14.95 10.28 -5.57
CA PRO A 81 -15.93 11.35 -5.67
C PRO A 81 -17.37 10.85 -5.78
N GLU A 82 -17.60 9.71 -6.43
CA GLU A 82 -18.93 9.14 -6.66
C GLU A 82 -19.53 8.51 -5.41
N VAL A 83 -18.68 7.93 -4.55
CA VAL A 83 -19.12 7.18 -3.35
C VAL A 83 -19.17 8.09 -2.13
N PHE A 84 -18.30 9.10 -2.05
CA PHE A 84 -18.20 10.00 -0.91
C PHE A 84 -18.70 11.40 -1.25
N GLY A 85 -19.92 11.75 -0.81
CA GLY A 85 -20.51 13.08 -1.04
C GLY A 85 -19.72 14.27 -0.45
N GLU A 86 -18.85 14.03 0.54
CA GLU A 86 -17.92 15.02 1.10
C GLU A 86 -16.45 14.73 0.71
N TYR A 87 -16.22 14.18 -0.49
CA TYR A 87 -14.88 13.77 -0.95
C TYR A 87 -13.82 14.86 -0.80
N GLY A 88 -14.09 16.10 -1.26
CA GLY A 88 -13.13 17.20 -1.14
C GLY A 88 -12.77 17.56 0.31
N ARG A 89 -13.74 17.49 1.23
CA ARG A 89 -13.49 17.71 2.66
C ARG A 89 -12.63 16.59 3.27
N LEU A 90 -12.89 15.35 2.87
CA LEU A 90 -12.08 14.20 3.28
C LEU A 90 -10.65 14.33 2.76
N CYS A 91 -10.45 14.68 1.48
CA CYS A 91 -9.14 14.93 0.90
C CYS A 91 -8.37 16.02 1.66
N ALA A 92 -9.04 17.15 1.97
CA ALA A 92 -8.45 18.22 2.77
C ALA A 92 -8.04 17.74 4.17
N LEU A 93 -8.87 16.93 4.84
CA LEU A 93 -8.57 16.36 6.15
C LEU A 93 -7.38 15.38 6.11
N LEU A 94 -7.27 14.61 5.03
CA LEU A 94 -6.16 13.70 4.78
C LEU A 94 -4.89 14.41 4.29
N GLY A 95 -4.97 15.70 3.95
CA GLY A 95 -3.85 16.48 3.42
C GLY A 95 -3.43 16.06 2.02
N VAL A 96 -4.35 15.53 1.21
CA VAL A 96 -4.09 15.08 -0.16
C VAL A 96 -4.94 15.86 -1.17
N PRO A 97 -4.47 16.02 -2.43
CA PRO A 97 -5.31 16.61 -3.46
C PRO A 97 -6.48 15.69 -3.82
N GLU A 98 -7.53 16.27 -4.36
CA GLU A 98 -8.63 15.50 -4.96
C GLU A 98 -8.14 14.77 -6.23
N ARG A 99 -8.58 13.54 -6.41
CA ARG A 99 -8.31 12.72 -7.61
C ARG A 99 -9.61 12.18 -8.17
N ALA A 100 -9.76 12.23 -9.50
CA ALA A 100 -10.92 11.66 -10.17
C ALA A 100 -11.08 10.15 -9.90
N GLN A 101 -9.97 9.42 -9.82
CA GLN A 101 -9.97 7.98 -9.52
C GLN A 101 -10.22 7.68 -8.03
N GLY A 102 -10.11 8.68 -7.14
CA GLY A 102 -10.17 8.49 -5.70
C GLY A 102 -8.84 8.11 -5.04
N TRP A 103 -8.94 7.64 -3.80
CA TRP A 103 -7.83 7.19 -2.96
C TRP A 103 -8.13 5.84 -2.32
N ALA A 104 -7.12 4.99 -2.20
CA ALA A 104 -7.14 3.85 -1.31
C ALA A 104 -6.62 4.24 0.08
N LEU A 105 -7.30 3.78 1.12
CA LEU A 105 -6.95 4.06 2.51
C LEU A 105 -6.64 2.75 3.21
N TRP A 106 -5.42 2.59 3.70
CA TRP A 106 -4.97 1.37 4.39
C TRP A 106 -4.65 1.68 5.85
N PHE A 107 -5.38 1.06 6.77
CA PHE A 107 -5.14 1.19 8.20
C PHE A 107 -4.12 0.15 8.67
N THR A 108 -3.02 0.61 9.26
CA THR A 108 -1.94 -0.25 9.73
C THR A 108 -1.22 0.38 10.93
N TRP A 109 -0.10 -0.18 11.35
CA TRP A 109 0.69 0.26 12.50
C TRP A 109 2.15 0.49 12.09
N ASP A 110 2.81 1.44 12.76
CA ASP A 110 4.25 1.61 12.62
C ASP A 110 5.03 0.56 13.45
N GLU A 111 6.36 0.61 13.39
CA GLU A 111 7.22 -0.32 14.11
C GLU A 111 7.07 -0.21 15.64
N GLN A 112 6.61 0.93 16.12
CA GLN A 112 6.33 1.20 17.53
C GLN A 112 4.89 0.81 17.94
N GLY A 113 4.10 0.29 16.99
CA GLY A 113 2.72 -0.14 17.21
C GLY A 113 1.70 1.00 17.20
N ALA A 114 2.07 2.21 16.80
CA ALA A 114 1.13 3.32 16.68
C ALA A 114 0.32 3.23 15.38
N ALA A 115 -1.00 3.33 15.52
CA ALA A 115 -1.92 3.14 14.41
C ALA A 115 -1.97 4.37 13.48
N HIS A 116 -1.97 4.11 12.18
CA HIS A 116 -2.01 5.14 11.14
C HIS A 116 -2.74 4.68 9.88
N THR A 117 -3.13 5.64 9.05
CA THR A 117 -3.72 5.44 7.73
C THR A 117 -2.71 5.83 6.66
N MET A 118 -2.37 4.90 5.79
CA MET A 118 -1.67 5.19 4.54
C MET A 118 -2.71 5.57 3.47
N VAL A 119 -2.54 6.73 2.85
CA VAL A 119 -3.35 7.19 1.72
C VAL A 119 -2.58 6.88 0.45
N THR A 120 -3.13 6.02 -0.41
CA THR A 120 -2.39 5.40 -1.50
C THR A 120 -3.10 5.45 -2.84
N THR A 121 -2.33 5.34 -3.94
CA THR A 121 -2.83 5.26 -5.31
C THR A 121 -3.28 3.86 -5.72
N VAL A 122 -3.06 2.84 -4.88
CA VAL A 122 -3.27 1.41 -5.19
C VAL A 122 -4.73 0.96 -5.07
N LEU A 123 -5.59 1.54 -5.90
CA LEU A 123 -7.03 1.29 -5.95
C LEU A 123 -7.36 -0.15 -6.35
N ASP A 124 -6.77 -0.69 -7.41
CA ASP A 124 -7.09 -2.03 -7.94
C ASP A 124 -6.66 -3.12 -6.96
N THR A 125 -5.47 -2.98 -6.38
CA THR A 125 -5.01 -3.84 -5.28
C THR A 125 -5.98 -3.81 -4.11
N THR A 126 -6.47 -2.62 -3.75
CA THR A 126 -7.43 -2.46 -2.66
C THR A 126 -8.80 -3.07 -2.99
N GLN A 127 -9.28 -2.94 -4.24
CA GLN A 127 -10.53 -3.55 -4.67
C GLN A 127 -10.45 -5.08 -4.60
N ALA A 128 -9.36 -5.66 -5.11
CA ALA A 128 -9.11 -7.09 -5.04
C ALA A 128 -9.05 -7.57 -3.59
N LEU A 129 -8.31 -6.87 -2.73
CA LEU A 129 -8.21 -7.15 -1.30
C LEU A 129 -9.58 -7.14 -0.62
N LEU A 130 -10.39 -6.10 -0.84
CA LEU A 130 -11.73 -5.99 -0.28
C LEU A 130 -12.65 -7.12 -0.75
N ALA A 131 -12.52 -7.56 -2.00
CA ALA A 131 -13.28 -8.69 -2.54
C ALA A 131 -12.90 -10.02 -1.85
N GLU A 132 -11.61 -10.22 -1.54
CA GLU A 132 -11.16 -11.38 -0.78
C GLU A 132 -11.65 -11.37 0.67
N TRP A 133 -11.62 -10.20 1.31
CA TRP A 133 -12.13 -10.04 2.67
C TRP A 133 -13.63 -10.25 2.77
N ALA A 134 -14.40 -9.81 1.77
CA ALA A 134 -15.84 -10.08 1.69
C ALA A 134 -16.16 -11.59 1.62
N ARG A 135 -15.22 -12.41 1.16
CA ARG A 135 -15.30 -13.88 1.14
C ARG A 135 -14.73 -14.53 2.41
N GLY A 136 -14.36 -13.73 3.41
CA GLY A 136 -13.77 -14.19 4.66
C GLY A 136 -12.32 -14.64 4.56
N ARG A 137 -11.63 -14.38 3.44
CA ARG A 137 -10.22 -14.77 3.26
C ARG A 137 -9.31 -13.69 3.80
N ALA A 138 -8.44 -14.06 4.75
CA ALA A 138 -7.44 -13.17 5.33
C ALA A 138 -6.25 -13.03 4.36
N ALA A 139 -6.44 -12.21 3.32
CA ALA A 139 -5.37 -11.77 2.44
C ALA A 139 -4.74 -10.49 3.00
N ASP A 140 -3.43 -10.35 2.84
CA ASP A 140 -2.69 -9.11 3.11
C ASP A 140 -2.02 -8.64 1.80
N PRO A 141 -2.02 -7.33 1.52
CA PRO A 141 -1.38 -6.82 0.32
C PRO A 141 0.14 -6.71 0.49
N VAL A 142 0.81 -6.61 -0.64
CA VAL A 142 2.20 -6.18 -0.72
C VAL A 142 2.32 -4.71 -0.30
N ARG A 143 3.38 -4.35 0.43
CA ARG A 143 3.63 -2.95 0.83
C ARG A 143 3.76 -2.06 -0.43
N PRO A 144 3.07 -0.90 -0.49
CA PRO A 144 3.16 0.00 -1.63
C PRO A 144 4.53 0.65 -1.68
N VAL A 145 4.98 1.04 -2.88
CA VAL A 145 6.19 1.85 -3.01
C VAL A 145 5.94 3.27 -2.51
N ARG A 146 7.02 4.01 -2.19
CA ARG A 146 6.92 5.38 -1.64
C ARG A 146 6.13 6.30 -2.56
N ALA A 147 6.28 6.18 -3.87
CA ALA A 147 5.54 6.99 -4.83
C ALA A 147 4.02 6.77 -4.80
N GLN A 148 3.58 5.55 -4.48
CA GLN A 148 2.17 5.21 -4.37
C GLN A 148 1.55 5.70 -3.06
N VAL A 149 2.34 6.23 -2.11
CA VAL A 149 1.86 6.75 -0.82
C VAL A 149 1.83 8.27 -0.88
N ALA A 150 0.64 8.84 -0.92
CA ALA A 150 0.44 10.29 -0.97
C ALA A 150 0.55 10.94 0.41
N ALA A 151 0.07 10.25 1.45
CA ALA A 151 0.15 10.73 2.83
C ALA A 151 0.11 9.57 3.84
N VAL A 152 0.60 9.85 5.05
CA VAL A 152 0.43 9.00 6.22
C VAL A 152 -0.18 9.83 7.33
N VAL A 153 -1.38 9.45 7.77
CA VAL A 153 -2.19 10.22 8.73
C VAL A 153 -2.34 9.41 10.01
N ARG A 154 -2.27 10.05 11.18
CA ARG A 154 -2.43 9.33 12.46
C ARG A 154 -3.87 8.86 12.65
N GLY A 155 -4.04 7.65 13.18
CA GLY A 155 -5.35 7.06 13.42
C GLY A 155 -6.11 6.71 12.14
N TRP A 156 -7.43 6.58 12.26
CA TRP A 156 -8.34 6.29 11.15
C TRP A 156 -9.48 7.29 11.09
N LEU A 157 -9.83 7.72 9.87
CA LEU A 157 -10.83 8.75 9.62
C LEU A 157 -11.89 8.18 8.66
N GLY A 158 -13.01 7.71 9.21
CA GLY A 158 -14.19 7.32 8.43
C GLY A 158 -14.65 5.86 8.60
N PRO A 159 -15.60 5.38 7.78
CA PRO A 159 -15.98 3.98 7.74
C PRO A 159 -14.87 3.12 7.12
N MET A 160 -14.66 1.92 7.65
CA MET A 160 -13.65 0.97 7.14
C MET A 160 -14.21 -0.43 7.00
N THR A 161 -13.78 -1.14 5.96
CA THR A 161 -13.87 -2.59 5.95
C THR A 161 -12.72 -3.13 6.79
N ARG A 162 -13.03 -3.84 7.87
CA ARG A 162 -11.99 -4.44 8.73
C ARG A 162 -11.42 -5.68 8.06
N SER A 163 -10.12 -5.89 8.22
CA SER A 163 -9.53 -7.16 7.78
C SER A 163 -10.10 -8.31 8.62
N PRO A 164 -10.30 -9.52 8.04
CA PRO A 164 -10.78 -10.67 8.80
C PRO A 164 -9.91 -11.01 10.01
N GLY A 165 -8.58 -10.89 9.87
CA GLY A 165 -7.64 -11.12 10.98
C GLY A 165 -7.82 -10.13 12.12
N ASN A 166 -8.02 -8.84 11.82
CA ASN A 166 -8.27 -7.82 12.83
C ASN A 166 -9.66 -7.96 13.47
N ALA A 167 -10.69 -8.29 12.67
CA ALA A 167 -12.04 -8.54 13.17
C ALA A 167 -12.07 -9.73 14.15
N ALA A 168 -11.36 -10.82 13.83
CA ALA A 168 -11.24 -11.99 14.70
C ALA A 168 -10.55 -11.65 16.03
N ARG A 169 -9.45 -10.88 16.00
CA ARG A 169 -8.72 -10.44 17.21
C ARG A 169 -9.58 -9.61 18.16
N HIS A 170 -10.55 -8.85 17.62
CA HIS A 170 -11.45 -8.00 18.41
C HIS A 170 -12.82 -8.64 18.68
N GLY A 171 -13.02 -9.93 18.39
CA GLY A 171 -14.29 -10.62 18.65
C GLY A 171 -15.46 -10.13 17.80
N LEU A 172 -15.16 -9.48 16.66
CA LEU A 172 -16.13 -8.89 15.74
C LEU A 172 -16.28 -9.71 14.44
N GLY A 173 -15.64 -10.88 14.36
CA GLY A 173 -15.89 -11.85 13.31
C GLY A 173 -17.28 -12.44 13.49
N GLY A 174 -18.18 -12.20 12.52
CA GLY A 174 -19.50 -12.80 12.49
C GLY A 174 -19.41 -14.33 12.47
N ARG A 175 -20.31 -14.98 13.21
CA ARG A 175 -20.65 -16.39 13.05
C ARG A 175 -21.49 -16.59 11.79
#